data_AF-A0A4Q1KCT3-F1
#
_entry.id   AF-A0A4Q1KCT3-F1
#
_cell.length_a   1.000
_cell.length_b   1.000
_cell.length_c   1.000
_cell.angle_alpha   90.00
_cell.angle_beta   90.00
_cell.angle_gamma   90.00
#
_symmetry.space_group_name_H-M   'P 1'
#
loop_
_entity.id
_entity.type
_entity.pdbx_description
1 polymer ?
#
loop_
_entity_poly.entity_id
_entity_poly.type
_entity_poly.pdbx_seq_one_letter_code
_entity_poly.pdbx_strand_id
1 'polypeptide(L)'
;MLNDILAAIPWGFLLAFTIGPVFFVLLETSITKGFRAAMVFDAGVVFGDFVFILIAYFSTNQILERLKDDPVLFVFGGILMLVYGIISFIKEKKNFQKKQEEEQVEEDNIQKNNYLGLFFKGFFLNFINIGVLAFWMGVIIVFGPKLNMETNRIILFIATIIVTYFAVDILKILVAKQLKSRLTPKNIYKIKRVISVILMIFGSFLIVQGFFPNEKKMIEQHLGISKPLDSVSNSN
;
A
#
# COMPACT_ATOMS: atom_id res chain seq x y z
N MET A 1 12.23 -18.92 -18.26
CA MET A 1 10.81 -19.18 -17.90
C MET A 1 10.67 -19.75 -16.49
N LEU A 2 10.96 -21.02 -16.21
CA LEU A 2 10.77 -21.58 -14.85
C LEU A 2 11.61 -20.87 -13.77
N ASN A 3 12.89 -20.60 -14.05
CA ASN A 3 13.74 -19.85 -13.13
C ASN A 3 13.23 -18.42 -12.88
N ASP A 4 12.60 -17.80 -13.88
CA ASP A 4 12.02 -16.45 -13.76
C ASP A 4 10.81 -16.49 -12.81
N ILE A 5 9.95 -17.51 -12.93
CA ILE A 5 8.82 -17.74 -12.03
C ILE A 5 9.30 -17.96 -10.59
N LEU A 6 10.27 -18.84 -10.40
CA LEU A 6 10.81 -19.14 -9.06
C LEU A 6 11.47 -17.91 -8.42
N ALA A 7 12.16 -17.09 -9.21
CA ALA A 7 12.76 -15.85 -8.74
C ALA A 7 11.73 -14.75 -8.42
N ALA A 8 10.56 -14.76 -9.07
CA ALA A 8 9.48 -13.81 -8.84
C ALA A 8 8.69 -14.07 -7.56
N ILE A 9 8.49 -15.34 -7.19
CA ILE A 9 7.66 -15.73 -6.03
C ILE A 9 8.06 -15.01 -4.73
N PRO A 10 9.35 -14.96 -4.32
CA PRO A 10 9.75 -14.24 -3.12
C PRO A 10 9.34 -12.77 -3.09
N TRP A 11 9.35 -12.10 -4.26
CA TRP A 11 8.93 -10.69 -4.37
C TRP A 11 7.42 -10.53 -4.21
N GLY A 12 6.63 -11.49 -4.69
CA GLY A 12 5.19 -11.53 -4.44
C GLY A 12 4.87 -11.70 -2.95
N PHE A 13 5.59 -12.58 -2.25
CA PHE A 13 5.47 -12.72 -0.79
C PHE A 13 5.88 -11.43 -0.06
N LEU A 14 7.01 -10.84 -0.44
CA LEU A 14 7.47 -9.57 0.15
C LEU A 14 6.41 -8.48 -0.01
N LEU A 15 5.85 -8.34 -1.21
CA LEU A 15 4.84 -7.34 -1.50
C LEU A 15 3.57 -7.57 -0.67
N ALA A 16 3.10 -8.81 -0.57
CA ALA A 16 1.93 -9.17 0.24
C ALA A 16 2.09 -8.82 1.73
N PHE A 17 3.30 -8.91 2.28
CA PHE A 17 3.58 -8.58 3.68
C PHE A 17 4.16 -7.20 3.90
N THR A 18 4.19 -6.35 2.87
CA THR A 18 4.64 -4.97 3.02
C THR A 18 3.67 -4.23 3.94
N ILE A 19 4.14 -3.90 5.14
CA ILE A 19 3.32 -3.26 6.17
C ILE A 19 3.12 -1.80 5.79
N GLY A 20 1.90 -1.46 5.41
CA GLY A 20 1.53 -0.11 5.01
C GLY A 20 0.03 0.16 5.12
N PRO A 21 -0.41 1.37 4.74
CA PRO A 21 -1.82 1.78 4.72
C PRO A 21 -2.78 0.75 4.13
N VAL A 22 -2.42 0.21 2.97
CA VAL A 22 -3.24 -0.77 2.23
C VAL A 22 -3.42 -2.06 3.02
N PHE A 23 -2.34 -2.59 3.61
CA PHE A 23 -2.36 -3.81 4.42
C PHE A 23 -3.38 -3.71 5.57
N PHE A 24 -3.32 -2.62 6.34
CA PHE A 24 -4.22 -2.44 7.49
C PHE A 24 -5.67 -2.25 7.08
N VAL A 25 -5.93 -1.51 5.99
CA VAL A 25 -7.27 -1.28 5.47
C VAL A 25 -7.86 -2.55 4.83
N LEU A 26 -7.04 -3.40 4.21
CA LEU A 26 -7.45 -4.71 3.71
C LEU A 26 -7.91 -5.60 4.86
N LEU A 27 -7.12 -5.70 5.94
CA LEU A 27 -7.49 -6.47 7.14
C LEU A 27 -8.77 -5.93 7.78
N GLU A 28 -8.90 -4.61 7.92
CA GLU A 28 -10.13 -3.97 8.41
C GLU A 28 -11.34 -4.40 7.60
N THR A 29 -11.24 -4.29 6.27
CA THR A 29 -12.33 -4.57 5.35
C THR A 29 -12.70 -6.06 5.40
N SER A 30 -11.70 -6.92 5.50
CA SER A 30 -11.86 -8.38 5.64
C SER A 30 -12.62 -8.75 6.91
N ILE A 31 -12.22 -8.15 8.03
CA ILE A 31 -12.82 -8.39 9.35
C ILE A 31 -14.25 -7.81 9.38
N THR A 32 -14.41 -6.54 9.03
CA THR A 32 -15.66 -5.78 9.25
C THR A 32 -16.72 -5.96 8.17
N LYS A 33 -16.32 -6.13 6.90
CA LYS A 33 -17.23 -6.23 5.74
C LYS A 33 -17.21 -7.59 5.05
N GLY A 34 -16.25 -8.45 5.42
CA GLY A 34 -16.15 -9.82 4.94
C GLY A 34 -15.41 -9.97 3.60
N PHE A 35 -15.28 -11.23 3.18
CA PHE A 35 -14.46 -11.65 2.03
C PHE A 35 -14.77 -10.88 0.73
N ARG A 36 -16.04 -10.82 0.31
CA ARG A 36 -16.41 -10.19 -0.97
C ARG A 36 -16.02 -8.71 -1.02
N ALA A 37 -16.23 -7.99 0.07
CA ALA A 37 -15.86 -6.57 0.17
C ALA A 37 -14.34 -6.37 0.13
N ALA A 38 -13.59 -7.23 0.83
CA ALA A 38 -12.14 -7.20 0.83
C ALA A 38 -11.56 -7.53 -0.55
N MET A 39 -12.09 -8.54 -1.25
CA MET A 39 -11.68 -8.88 -2.62
C MET A 39 -11.89 -7.73 -3.60
N VAL A 40 -12.99 -6.99 -3.48
CA VAL A 40 -13.24 -5.82 -4.35
C VAL A 40 -12.29 -4.67 -4.03
N PHE A 41 -12.01 -4.44 -2.74
CA PHE A 41 -10.99 -3.49 -2.33
C PHE A 41 -9.61 -3.88 -2.90
N ASP A 42 -9.23 -5.14 -2.76
CA ASP A 42 -7.94 -5.67 -3.20
C ASP A 42 -7.79 -5.65 -4.73
N ALA A 43 -8.88 -5.93 -5.47
CA ALA A 43 -8.90 -5.74 -6.91
C ALA A 43 -8.61 -4.28 -7.32
N GLY A 44 -9.04 -3.30 -6.51
CA GLY A 44 -8.69 -1.90 -6.70
C GLY A 44 -7.19 -1.64 -6.47
N VAL A 45 -6.60 -2.29 -5.47
CA VAL A 45 -5.14 -2.24 -5.21
C VAL A 45 -4.37 -2.79 -6.41
N VAL A 46 -4.72 -4.00 -6.86
CA VAL A 46 -4.13 -4.67 -8.03
C VAL A 46 -4.24 -3.80 -9.28
N PHE A 47 -5.37 -3.13 -9.47
CA PHE A 47 -5.52 -2.18 -10.57
C PHE A 47 -4.57 -0.98 -10.46
N GLY A 48 -4.35 -0.47 -9.25
CA GLY A 48 -3.32 0.55 -8.98
C GLY A 48 -1.90 0.06 -9.31
N ASP A 49 -1.58 -1.19 -8.98
CA ASP A 49 -0.30 -1.80 -9.34
C ASP A 49 -0.12 -1.84 -10.85
N PHE A 50 -1.17 -2.25 -11.56
CA PHE A 50 -1.17 -2.29 -13.01
C PHE A 50 -0.88 -0.91 -13.63
N VAL A 51 -1.49 0.16 -13.09
CA VAL A 51 -1.18 1.54 -13.51
C VAL A 51 0.29 1.88 -13.28
N PHE A 52 0.86 1.55 -12.12
CA PHE A 52 2.27 1.82 -11.84
C PHE A 52 3.24 0.97 -12.66
N ILE A 53 2.89 -0.29 -12.95
CA ILE A 53 3.67 -1.14 -13.83
C ILE A 53 3.73 -0.54 -15.24
N LEU A 54 2.60 -0.05 -15.76
CA LEU A 54 2.58 0.61 -17.07
C LEU A 54 3.46 1.86 -17.07
N ILE A 55 3.34 2.71 -16.03
CA ILE A 55 4.19 3.90 -15.87
C ILE A 55 5.67 3.49 -15.82
N ALA A 56 6.01 2.48 -15.01
CA ALA A 56 7.38 2.02 -14.84
C ALA A 56 7.97 1.36 -16.10
N TYR A 57 7.15 0.65 -16.88
CA TYR A 57 7.57 -0.06 -18.08
C TYR A 57 7.76 0.87 -19.28
N PHE A 58 6.87 1.85 -19.46
CA PHE A 58 6.91 2.74 -20.63
C PHE A 58 7.70 4.03 -20.41
N SER A 59 7.97 4.41 -19.15
CA SER A 59 8.73 5.62 -18.88
C SER A 59 10.24 5.35 -18.95
N THR A 60 11.00 6.40 -19.19
CA THR A 60 12.47 6.29 -19.23
C THR A 60 13.04 6.21 -17.81
N ASN A 61 14.10 5.43 -17.64
CA ASN A 61 14.74 5.22 -16.33
C ASN A 61 15.05 6.55 -15.60
N GLN A 62 15.46 7.60 -16.33
CA GLN A 62 15.80 8.91 -15.75
C GLN A 62 14.59 9.70 -15.23
N ILE A 63 13.46 9.68 -15.95
CA ILE A 63 12.24 10.39 -15.52
C ILE A 63 11.67 9.72 -14.28
N LEU A 64 11.64 8.40 -14.28
CA LEU A 64 11.12 7.62 -13.17
C LEU A 64 11.98 7.78 -11.90
N GLU A 65 13.31 7.75 -12.03
CA GLU A 65 14.21 7.94 -10.89
C GLU A 65 14.03 9.30 -10.22
N ARG A 66 13.77 10.35 -11.00
CA ARG A 66 13.45 11.67 -10.46
C ARG A 66 12.06 11.69 -9.82
N LEU A 67 11.08 11.02 -10.43
CA LEU A 67 9.71 11.00 -9.97
C LEU A 67 9.57 10.29 -8.61
N LYS A 68 10.16 9.11 -8.43
CA LYS A 68 10.04 8.35 -7.17
C LYS A 68 10.64 9.05 -5.95
N ASP A 69 11.65 9.89 -6.17
CA ASP A 69 12.36 10.64 -5.13
C ASP A 69 11.91 12.11 -5.07
N ASP A 70 10.86 12.47 -5.81
CA ASP A 70 10.30 13.82 -5.84
C ASP A 70 9.64 14.15 -4.50
N PRO A 71 10.18 15.12 -3.73
CA PRO A 71 9.61 15.58 -2.47
C PRO A 71 8.12 15.94 -2.57
N VAL A 72 7.68 16.47 -3.72
CA VAL A 72 6.30 16.88 -3.96
C VAL A 72 5.36 15.69 -3.88
N LEU A 73 5.76 14.53 -4.43
CA LEU A 73 4.95 13.32 -4.33
C LEU A 73 4.81 12.87 -2.88
N PHE A 74 5.91 12.86 -2.11
CA PHE A 74 5.91 12.47 -0.70
C PHE A 74 4.97 13.36 0.13
N VAL A 75 5.07 14.67 -0.03
CA VAL A 75 4.18 15.62 0.64
C VAL A 75 2.73 15.42 0.19
N PHE A 76 2.47 15.27 -1.12
CA PHE A 76 1.12 15.11 -1.64
C PHE A 76 0.44 13.82 -1.14
N GLY A 77 1.10 12.67 -1.29
CA GLY A 77 0.60 11.39 -0.79
C GLY A 77 0.43 11.40 0.73
N GLY A 78 1.38 12.01 1.44
CA GLY A 78 1.34 12.17 2.89
C GLY A 78 0.15 13.01 3.37
N ILE A 79 -0.13 14.15 2.73
CA ILE A 79 -1.31 14.98 3.02
C ILE A 79 -2.60 14.19 2.80
N LEU A 80 -2.73 13.50 1.66
CA LEU A 80 -3.94 12.73 1.37
C LEU A 80 -4.18 11.62 2.41
N MET A 81 -3.13 10.90 2.80
CA MET A 81 -3.20 9.88 3.85
C MET A 81 -3.56 10.48 5.21
N LEU A 82 -2.92 11.58 5.60
CA LEU A 82 -3.13 12.25 6.88
C LEU A 82 -4.57 12.78 6.99
N VAL A 83 -5.05 13.49 5.97
CA VAL A 83 -6.42 14.01 5.91
C VAL A 83 -7.44 12.86 5.96
N TYR A 84 -7.21 11.79 5.19
CA TYR A 84 -8.08 10.62 5.22
C TYR A 84 -8.11 9.97 6.62
N GLY A 85 -6.96 9.82 7.26
CA GLY A 85 -6.83 9.31 8.63
C GLY A 85 -7.60 10.16 9.64
N ILE A 86 -7.45 11.49 9.58
CA ILE A 86 -8.16 12.43 10.46
C ILE A 86 -9.68 12.34 10.26
N ILE A 87 -10.15 12.41 9.00
CA ILE A 87 -11.59 12.33 8.69
C ILE A 87 -12.17 11.00 9.17
N SER A 88 -11.46 9.89 8.92
CA SER A 88 -11.85 8.55 9.39
C SER A 88 -11.96 8.49 10.91
N PHE A 89 -10.96 9.02 11.62
CA PHE A 89 -10.91 9.02 13.09
C PHE A 89 -12.08 9.80 13.72
N ILE A 90 -12.36 11.00 13.20
CA ILE A 90 -13.47 11.84 13.69
C ILE A 90 -14.82 11.16 13.40
N LYS A 91 -15.00 10.65 12.18
CA LYS A 91 -16.24 9.98 11.76
C LYS A 91 -16.53 8.74 12.59
N GLU A 92 -15.50 7.99 12.96
CA GLU A 92 -15.65 6.77 13.76
C GLU A 92 -16.15 7.07 15.19
N LYS A 93 -15.72 8.18 15.82
CA LYS A 93 -16.27 8.63 17.11
C LYS A 93 -17.76 8.94 17.02
N LYS A 94 -18.18 9.69 15.99
CA LYS A 94 -19.58 10.05 15.76
C LYS A 94 -20.45 8.81 15.50
N ASN A 95 -19.98 7.88 14.68
CA ASN A 95 -20.71 6.64 14.38
C ASN A 95 -20.88 5.75 15.61
N PHE A 96 -19.87 5.70 16.48
CA PHE A 96 -19.91 4.90 17.70
C PHE A 96 -20.89 5.47 18.73
N GLN A 97 -20.92 6.80 18.90
CA GLN A 97 -21.89 7.47 19.78
C GLN A 97 -23.33 7.26 19.29
N LYS A 98 -23.57 7.46 17.99
CA LYS A 98 -24.89 7.22 17.39
C LYS A 98 -25.40 5.79 17.59
N LYS A 99 -24.52 4.79 17.46
CA LYS A 99 -24.85 3.38 17.71
C LYS A 99 -25.08 3.03 19.19
N GLN A 100 -24.62 3.86 20.12
CA GLN A 100 -24.94 3.70 21.55
C GLN A 100 -26.28 4.35 21.90
N GLU A 101 -26.66 5.41 21.18
CA GLU A 101 -27.93 6.10 21.37
C GLU A 101 -29.11 5.34 20.72
N GLU A 102 -28.88 4.62 19.63
CA GLU A 102 -29.88 3.82 18.89
C GLU A 102 -30.01 2.37 19.43
N GLU A 103 -30.02 2.17 20.76
CA GLU A 103 -29.97 0.82 21.40
C GLU A 103 -31.19 -0.10 21.11
N GLN A 104 -32.11 0.26 20.22
CA GLN A 104 -33.23 -0.59 19.81
C GLN A 104 -33.47 -0.45 18.31
N VAL A 105 -33.77 -1.58 17.66
CA VAL A 105 -34.19 -1.79 16.26
C VAL A 105 -33.09 -2.34 15.32
N GLU A 106 -33.26 -3.65 15.10
CA GLU A 106 -32.92 -4.43 13.91
C GLU A 106 -31.52 -5.05 13.77
N GLU A 107 -31.51 -6.34 14.08
CA GLU A 107 -30.94 -7.43 13.28
C GLU A 107 -30.72 -7.06 11.80
N ASP A 108 -29.57 -7.48 11.26
CA ASP A 108 -29.37 -7.68 9.83
C ASP A 108 -29.51 -6.48 8.87
N ASN A 109 -29.21 -5.27 9.32
CA ASN A 109 -28.76 -4.24 8.39
C ASN A 109 -27.34 -4.58 7.88
N ILE A 110 -27.28 -5.55 6.95
CA ILE A 110 -26.15 -5.78 6.06
C ILE A 110 -25.85 -4.42 5.44
N GLN A 111 -24.83 -3.75 5.97
CA GLN A 111 -24.34 -2.49 5.45
C GLN A 111 -24.14 -2.71 3.94
N LYS A 112 -25.02 -2.14 3.09
CA LYS A 112 -24.95 -2.33 1.64
C LYS A 112 -23.52 -1.99 1.23
N ASN A 113 -22.76 -3.01 0.89
CA ASN A 113 -21.34 -2.84 0.59
C ASN A 113 -21.30 -2.02 -0.69
N ASN A 114 -20.88 -0.76 -0.58
CA ASN A 114 -20.57 0.06 -1.74
C ASN A 114 -19.30 -0.49 -2.38
N TYR A 115 -19.45 -1.55 -3.18
CA TYR A 115 -18.35 -2.27 -3.83
C TYR A 115 -17.55 -1.34 -4.74
N LEU A 116 -18.22 -0.48 -5.51
CA LEU A 116 -17.54 0.51 -6.34
C LEU A 116 -16.71 1.48 -5.48
N GLY A 117 -17.27 1.97 -4.37
CA GLY A 117 -16.53 2.78 -3.42
C GLY A 117 -15.35 2.05 -2.76
N LEU A 118 -15.46 0.73 -2.53
CA LEU A 118 -14.37 -0.09 -2.00
C LEU A 118 -13.25 -0.29 -3.01
N PHE A 119 -13.58 -0.54 -4.28
CA PHE A 119 -12.62 -0.65 -5.36
C PHE A 119 -11.80 0.64 -5.49
N PHE A 120 -12.48 1.79 -5.61
CA PHE A 120 -11.78 3.07 -5.70
C PHE A 120 -11.01 3.39 -4.42
N LYS A 121 -11.51 3.02 -3.23
CA LYS A 121 -10.76 3.16 -1.97
C LYS A 121 -9.44 2.38 -2.02
N GLY A 122 -9.45 1.13 -2.53
CA GLY A 122 -8.24 0.33 -2.71
C GLY A 122 -7.28 0.93 -3.72
N PHE A 123 -7.81 1.30 -4.89
CA PHE A 123 -7.04 1.97 -5.94
C PHE A 123 -6.36 3.25 -5.44
N PHE A 124 -7.10 4.17 -4.82
CA PHE A 124 -6.55 5.44 -4.33
C PHE A 124 -5.51 5.23 -3.24
N LEU A 125 -5.74 4.32 -2.30
CA LEU A 125 -4.75 4.03 -1.25
C LEU A 125 -3.47 3.42 -1.82
N ASN A 126 -3.56 2.62 -2.89
CA ASN A 126 -2.39 2.12 -3.59
C ASN A 126 -1.69 3.24 -4.37
N PHE A 127 -2.46 4.06 -5.09
CA PHE A 127 -1.94 5.13 -5.94
C PHE A 127 -1.21 6.24 -5.16
N ILE A 128 -1.64 6.56 -3.94
CA ILE A 128 -0.92 7.54 -3.09
C ILE A 128 0.28 6.93 -2.36
N ASN A 129 0.48 5.61 -2.46
CA ASN A 129 1.58 4.90 -1.82
C ASN A 129 2.82 4.88 -2.73
N ILE A 130 3.70 5.87 -2.56
CA ILE A 130 4.95 6.00 -3.33
C ILE A 130 5.84 4.76 -3.21
N GLY A 131 5.78 4.05 -2.07
CA GLY A 131 6.53 2.80 -1.90
C GLY A 131 6.19 1.75 -2.95
N VAL A 132 4.95 1.73 -3.45
CA VAL A 132 4.51 0.79 -4.48
C VAL A 132 5.05 1.20 -5.85
N LEU A 133 5.04 2.50 -6.19
CA LEU A 133 5.70 3.00 -7.40
C LEU A 133 7.19 2.66 -7.38
N ALA A 134 7.87 2.94 -6.26
CA ALA A 134 9.29 2.64 -6.10
C ALA A 134 9.59 1.14 -6.19
N PHE A 135 8.72 0.28 -5.65
CA PHE A 135 8.82 -1.17 -5.78
C PHE A 135 8.75 -1.62 -7.23
N TRP A 136 7.70 -1.23 -7.98
CA TRP A 136 7.54 -1.65 -9.37
C TRP A 136 8.65 -1.13 -10.27
N MET A 137 9.11 0.10 -10.04
CA MET A 137 10.32 0.61 -10.67
C MET A 137 11.55 -0.24 -10.35
N GLY A 138 11.78 -0.57 -9.08
CA GLY A 138 12.90 -1.40 -8.65
C GLY A 138 12.88 -2.77 -9.33
N VAL A 139 11.70 -3.37 -9.48
CA VAL A 139 11.52 -4.62 -10.23
C VAL A 139 11.97 -4.45 -11.69
N ILE A 140 11.49 -3.43 -12.39
CA ILE A 140 11.87 -3.20 -13.80
C ILE A 140 13.37 -2.91 -13.95
N ILE A 141 13.93 -2.02 -13.12
CA ILE A 141 15.34 -1.60 -13.21
C ILE A 141 16.29 -2.76 -12.89
N VAL A 142 15.99 -3.56 -11.86
CA VAL A 142 16.89 -4.63 -11.39
C VAL A 142 16.72 -5.91 -12.21
N PHE A 143 15.47 -6.27 -12.56
CA PHE A 143 15.19 -7.54 -13.22
C PHE A 143 14.99 -7.43 -14.72
N GLY A 144 14.61 -6.27 -15.26
CA GLY A 144 14.52 -6.05 -16.72
C GLY A 144 15.80 -6.48 -17.46
N PRO A 145 17.00 -5.98 -17.07
CA PRO A 145 18.26 -6.41 -17.67
C PRO A 145 18.55 -7.91 -17.49
N LYS A 146 18.23 -8.48 -16.32
CA LYS A 146 18.44 -9.92 -16.02
C LYS A 146 17.53 -10.83 -16.84
N LEU A 147 16.41 -10.30 -17.30
CA LEU A 147 15.46 -10.95 -18.19
C LEU A 147 15.74 -10.64 -19.65
N ASN A 148 16.94 -10.12 -19.98
CA ASN A 148 17.40 -9.73 -21.31
C ASN A 148 16.52 -8.67 -22.00
N MET A 149 15.77 -7.87 -21.22
CA MET A 149 14.76 -6.95 -21.74
C MET A 149 13.70 -7.62 -22.65
N GLU A 150 13.51 -8.93 -22.50
CA GLU A 150 12.53 -9.66 -23.29
C GLU A 150 11.13 -9.45 -22.70
N THR A 151 10.25 -8.78 -23.45
CA THR A 151 8.89 -8.41 -23.02
C THR A 151 8.12 -9.59 -22.43
N ASN A 152 8.16 -10.76 -23.08
CA ASN A 152 7.44 -11.95 -22.61
C ASN A 152 7.92 -12.43 -21.24
N ARG A 153 9.24 -12.38 -21.00
CA ARG A 153 9.83 -12.78 -19.72
C ARG A 153 9.53 -11.78 -18.62
N ILE A 154 9.55 -10.48 -18.93
CA ILE A 154 9.19 -9.41 -17.98
C ILE A 154 7.71 -9.53 -17.59
N ILE A 155 6.81 -9.69 -18.56
CA ILE A 155 5.39 -9.87 -18.31
C ILE A 155 5.15 -11.12 -17.45
N LEU A 156 5.79 -12.25 -17.77
CA LEU A 156 5.68 -13.48 -16.98
C LEU A 156 6.18 -13.28 -15.54
N PHE A 157 7.31 -12.60 -15.36
CA PHE A 157 7.88 -12.31 -14.05
C PHE A 157 6.94 -11.44 -13.20
N ILE A 158 6.46 -10.33 -13.76
CA ILE A 158 5.52 -9.42 -13.08
C ILE A 158 4.19 -10.12 -12.78
N ALA A 159 3.63 -10.84 -13.75
CA ALA A 159 2.39 -11.61 -13.54
C ALA A 159 2.56 -12.64 -12.42
N THR A 160 3.72 -13.27 -12.32
CA THR A 160 4.03 -14.20 -11.23
C THR A 160 4.06 -13.50 -9.87
N ILE A 161 4.67 -12.31 -9.78
CA ILE A 161 4.62 -11.47 -8.56
C ILE A 161 3.16 -11.17 -8.20
N ILE A 162 2.36 -10.74 -9.18
CA ILE A 162 0.96 -10.36 -8.97
C ILE A 162 0.13 -11.54 -8.45
N VAL A 163 0.20 -12.67 -9.15
CA VAL A 163 -0.54 -13.88 -8.77
C VAL A 163 -0.10 -14.38 -7.40
N THR A 164 1.20 -14.35 -7.10
CA THR A 164 1.73 -14.78 -5.80
C THR A 164 1.22 -13.87 -4.68
N TYR A 165 1.32 -12.55 -4.81
CA TYR A 165 0.84 -11.67 -3.75
C TYR A 165 -0.68 -11.81 -3.60
N PHE A 166 -1.43 -11.86 -4.70
CA PHE A 166 -2.88 -11.92 -4.65
C PHE A 166 -3.36 -13.22 -4.00
N ALA A 167 -2.68 -14.34 -4.26
CA ALA A 167 -2.93 -15.60 -3.58
C ALA A 167 -2.68 -15.51 -2.07
N VAL A 168 -1.58 -14.86 -1.65
CA VAL A 168 -1.28 -14.62 -0.23
C VAL A 168 -2.32 -13.67 0.39
N ASP A 169 -2.80 -12.67 -0.34
CA ASP A 169 -3.84 -11.75 0.10
C ASP A 169 -5.17 -12.46 0.31
N ILE A 170 -5.57 -13.36 -0.58
CA ILE A 170 -6.73 -14.24 -0.36
C ILE A 170 -6.59 -15.00 0.96
N LEU A 171 -5.43 -15.59 1.25
CA LEU A 171 -5.19 -16.29 2.52
C LEU A 171 -5.31 -15.33 3.71
N LYS A 172 -4.70 -14.14 3.64
CA LYS A 172 -4.80 -13.10 4.68
C LYS A 172 -6.25 -12.69 4.92
N ILE A 173 -7.04 -12.46 3.86
CA ILE A 173 -8.46 -12.11 3.94
C ILE A 173 -9.25 -13.24 4.62
N LEU A 174 -8.99 -14.50 4.25
CA LEU A 174 -9.66 -15.66 4.85
C LEU A 174 -9.34 -15.80 6.33
N VAL A 175 -8.07 -15.66 6.72
CA VAL A 175 -7.63 -15.68 8.13
C VAL A 175 -8.24 -14.52 8.90
N ALA A 176 -8.16 -13.30 8.35
CA ALA A 176 -8.72 -12.10 8.97
C ALA A 176 -10.23 -12.22 9.22
N LYS A 177 -10.97 -12.84 8.27
CA LYS A 177 -12.41 -13.09 8.42
C LYS A 177 -12.73 -13.98 9.64
N GLN A 178 -11.85 -14.89 10.05
CA GLN A 178 -12.10 -15.73 11.23
C GLN A 178 -12.17 -14.91 12.52
N LEU A 179 -11.51 -13.74 12.57
CA LEU A 179 -11.59 -12.80 13.67
C LEU A 179 -12.93 -12.05 13.74
N LYS A 180 -13.83 -12.23 12.75
CA LYS A 180 -15.18 -11.65 12.75
C LYS A 180 -15.97 -12.04 14.02
N SER A 181 -15.76 -13.24 14.55
CA SER A 181 -16.41 -13.73 15.79
C SER A 181 -16.08 -12.86 17.03
N ARG A 182 -15.00 -12.08 17.00
CA ARG A 182 -14.58 -11.19 18.09
C ARG A 182 -15.05 -9.74 17.89
N LEU A 183 -15.86 -9.45 16.86
CA LEU A 183 -16.30 -8.09 16.54
C LEU A 183 -17.52 -7.64 17.33
N THR A 184 -17.27 -7.15 18.54
CA THR A 184 -18.23 -6.30 19.23
C THR A 184 -18.18 -4.86 18.67
N PRO A 185 -19.24 -4.04 18.81
CA PRO A 185 -19.21 -2.63 18.41
C PRO A 185 -18.00 -1.87 18.98
N LYS A 186 -17.62 -2.16 20.23
CA LYS A 186 -16.42 -1.61 20.90
C LYS A 186 -15.12 -2.03 20.21
N ASN A 187 -15.01 -3.29 19.79
CA ASN A 187 -13.81 -3.79 19.11
C ASN A 187 -13.68 -3.24 17.69
N ILE A 188 -14.80 -3.15 16.95
CA ILE A 188 -14.81 -2.51 15.62
C ILE A 188 -14.34 -1.05 15.73
N TYR A 189 -14.88 -0.32 16.70
CA TYR A 189 -14.47 1.07 16.98
C TYR A 189 -12.97 1.18 17.24
N LYS A 190 -12.41 0.32 18.11
CA LYS A 190 -10.97 0.28 18.41
C LYS A 190 -10.13 -0.01 17.18
N ILE A 191 -10.47 -1.05 16.40
CA ILE A 191 -9.74 -1.44 15.19
C ILE A 191 -9.67 -0.27 14.20
N LYS A 192 -10.81 0.33 13.89
CA LYS A 192 -10.88 1.46 12.96
C LYS A 192 -10.14 2.69 13.44
N ARG A 193 -10.15 2.93 14.76
CA ARG A 193 -9.40 4.02 15.38
C ARG A 193 -7.90 3.79 15.26
N VAL A 194 -7.43 2.58 15.53
CA VAL A 194 -6.01 2.18 15.35
C VAL A 194 -5.58 2.37 13.90
N ILE A 195 -6.38 1.90 12.93
CA ILE A 195 -6.06 2.07 11.50
C ILE A 195 -6.01 3.56 11.13
N SER A 196 -6.95 4.36 11.61
CA SER A 196 -6.94 5.80 11.35
C SER A 196 -5.67 6.46 11.91
N VAL A 197 -5.22 6.05 13.10
CA VAL A 197 -3.94 6.51 13.69
C VAL A 197 -2.74 6.07 12.87
N ILE A 198 -2.72 4.81 12.41
CA ILE A 198 -1.65 4.31 11.54
C ILE A 198 -1.57 5.14 10.25
N LEU A 199 -2.71 5.46 9.62
CA LEU A 199 -2.76 6.31 8.42
C LEU A 199 -2.25 7.72 8.69
N MET A 200 -2.58 8.30 9.85
CA MET A 200 -2.04 9.58 10.26
C MET A 200 -0.51 9.52 10.45
N ILE A 201 0.01 8.45 11.08
CA ILE A 201 1.46 8.25 11.24
C ILE A 201 2.16 8.13 9.89
N PHE A 202 1.66 7.29 8.98
CA PHE A 202 2.22 7.16 7.64
C PHE A 202 2.14 8.47 6.85
N GLY A 203 1.01 9.18 6.94
CA GLY A 203 0.83 10.48 6.29
C GLY A 203 1.84 11.52 6.79
N SER A 204 1.96 11.67 8.11
CA SER A 204 2.95 12.57 8.74
C SER A 204 4.39 12.17 8.39
N PHE A 205 4.70 10.87 8.38
CA PHE A 205 6.02 10.36 8.02
C PHE A 205 6.39 10.73 6.57
N LEU A 206 5.48 10.54 5.61
CA LEU A 206 5.71 10.92 4.22
C LEU A 206 5.89 12.44 4.05
N ILE A 207 5.11 13.25 4.78
CA ILE A 207 5.27 14.71 4.77
C ILE A 207 6.65 15.11 5.27
N VAL A 208 7.11 14.55 6.40
CA VAL A 208 8.46 14.81 6.94
C VAL A 208 9.53 14.39 5.94
N GLN A 209 9.41 13.21 5.32
CA GLN A 209 10.34 12.77 4.27
C GLN A 209 10.40 13.74 3.08
N GLY A 210 9.26 14.29 2.68
CA GLY A 210 9.20 15.28 1.62
C GLY A 210 9.86 16.62 2.00
N PHE A 211 9.64 17.13 3.22
CA PHE A 211 10.24 18.41 3.64
C PHE A 211 11.73 18.29 3.99
N PHE A 212 12.19 17.13 4.46
CA PHE A 212 13.55 16.91 4.95
C PHE A 212 14.27 15.76 4.20
N PRO A 213 14.46 15.86 2.87
CA PRO A 213 15.11 14.79 2.10
C PRO A 213 16.59 14.58 2.47
N ASN A 214 17.24 15.58 3.08
CA ASN A 214 18.64 15.49 3.51
C ASN A 214 18.82 14.66 4.80
N GLU A 215 17.83 14.63 5.68
CA GLU A 215 17.86 13.80 6.90
C GLU A 215 17.73 12.31 6.54
N LYS A 216 16.95 11.98 5.50
CA LYS A 216 16.90 10.64 4.91
C LYS A 216 18.30 10.18 4.48
N LYS A 217 19.07 11.03 3.80
CA LYS A 217 20.46 10.71 3.39
C LYS A 217 21.39 10.51 4.59
N MET A 218 21.24 11.30 5.65
CA MET A 218 22.03 11.14 6.88
C MET A 218 21.69 9.84 7.63
N ILE A 219 20.41 9.46 7.70
CA ILE A 219 19.96 8.20 8.30
C ILE A 219 20.46 7.01 7.48
N GLU A 220 20.37 7.07 6.15
CA GLU A 220 20.91 6.03 5.25
C GLU A 220 22.44 5.89 5.41
N GLN A 221 23.17 7.00 5.61
CA GLN A 221 24.61 6.97 5.89
C GLN A 221 24.92 6.35 7.26
N HIS A 222 24.18 6.70 8.31
CA HIS A 222 24.37 6.12 9.66
C HIS A 222 24.03 4.63 9.72
N LEU A 223 23.07 4.18 8.89
CA LEU A 223 22.69 2.78 8.77
C LEU A 223 23.57 1.99 7.77
N GLY A 224 24.55 2.65 7.12
CA GLY A 224 25.44 2.02 6.14
C GLY A 224 24.75 1.58 4.85
N ILE A 225 23.60 2.18 4.52
CA ILE A 225 22.77 1.82 3.36
C ILE A 225 23.21 2.60 2.11
N SER A 226 23.91 3.72 2.26
CA SER A 226 24.45 4.52 1.15
C SER A 226 25.97 4.41 1.03
N LYS A 227 26.49 4.38 -0.20
CA LYS A 227 27.93 4.55 -0.46
C LYS A 227 28.36 5.96 -0.04
N PRO A 228 29.62 6.16 0.43
CA PRO A 228 30.11 7.47 0.79
C PRO A 228 29.91 8.43 -0.38
N LEU A 229 29.50 9.67 -0.08
CA LEU A 229 29.64 10.76 -1.05
C LEU A 229 31.11 10.76 -1.47
N ASP A 230 31.39 10.47 -2.73
CA ASP A 230 32.70 10.67 -3.30
C ASP A 230 33.11 12.10 -2.95
N SER A 231 34.16 12.19 -2.14
CA SER A 231 34.92 13.41 -1.92
C SER A 231 35.59 13.76 -3.25
N VAL A 232 34.83 14.35 -4.18
CA VAL A 232 35.42 15.17 -5.23
C VAL A 232 35.68 16.53 -4.61
N SER A 233 36.60 16.55 -3.66
CA SER A 233 37.36 17.74 -3.31
C SER A 233 38.53 17.83 -4.29
N ASN A 234 38.57 18.93 -5.03
CA ASN A 234 39.78 19.63 -5.42
C ASN A 234 40.91 18.77 -6.02
N SER A 235 40.97 18.74 -7.34
CA SER A 235 42.25 18.86 -8.04
C SER A 235 42.13 19.98 -9.06
N ASN A 236 43.02 20.96 -8.91
CA ASN A 236 43.27 22.09 -9.81
C ASN A 236 43.38 21.68 -11.28
#